data_AF-A0A7S3ZMA0-F1
#
_entry.id   AF-A0A7S3ZMA0-F1
#
_cell.length_a   1.000
_cell.length_b   1.000
_cell.length_c   1.000
_cell.angle_alpha   90.00
_cell.angle_beta   90.00
_cell.angle_gamma   90.00
#
_symmetry.space_group_name_H-M   'P 1'
#
loop_
_entity.id
_entity.type
_entity.pdbx_description
1 polymer ?
#
loop_
_entity_poly.entity_id
_entity_poly.type
_entity_poly.pdbx_seq_one_letter_code
_entity_poly.pdbx_strand_id
1 'polypeptide(L)'
;EGALRLARQATGRAGVVAFRGGYHGRTAGTLAITTSGIGYRGGNAGPLPYGAFFAPYPGLGGDKAYCREQLDLLVKQQVAPSELAAVILEPVLGEGGFVP
;
A
#
# COMPACT_ATOMS: atom_id res chain seq x y z
N GLU A 1 -3.25 -6.68 -9.67
CA GLU A 1 -2.08 -6.52 -10.58
C GLU A 1 -2.34 -5.58 -11.75
N GLY A 2 -3.38 -5.81 -12.57
CA GLY A 2 -3.64 -4.99 -13.77
C GLY A 2 -3.65 -3.48 -13.52
N ALA A 3 -4.32 -3.02 -12.45
CA ALA A 3 -4.33 -1.61 -12.07
C ALA A 3 -2.94 -1.03 -11.79
N LEU A 4 -2.07 -1.78 -11.10
CA LEU A 4 -0.70 -1.33 -10.81
C LEU A 4 0.13 -1.26 -12.09
N ARG A 5 -0.02 -2.24 -12.99
CA ARG A 5 0.65 -2.22 -14.28
C ARG A 5 0.22 -1.01 -15.11
N LEU A 6 -1.08 -0.75 -15.18
CA LEU A 6 -1.63 0.40 -15.91
C LEU A 6 -1.11 1.72 -15.33
N ALA A 7 -1.16 1.89 -14.00
CA ALA A 7 -0.67 3.10 -13.36
C ALA A 7 0.82 3.35 -13.67
N ARG A 8 1.66 2.32 -13.52
CA ARG A 8 3.10 2.40 -13.83
C ARG A 8 3.36 2.76 -15.28
N GLN A 9 2.61 2.17 -16.22
CA GLN A 9 2.71 2.48 -17.64
C GLN A 9 2.27 3.91 -17.96
N ALA A 10 1.17 4.37 -17.38
CA ALA A 10 0.62 5.69 -17.62
C ALA A 10 1.51 6.81 -17.08
N THR A 11 2.15 6.59 -15.92
CA THR A 11 2.97 7.62 -15.27
C THR A 11 4.46 7.50 -15.60
N GLY A 12 4.93 6.35 -16.06
CA GLY A 12 6.37 6.05 -16.19
C GLY A 12 7.09 5.92 -14.84
N ARG A 13 6.35 5.61 -13.76
CA ARG A 13 6.86 5.58 -12.37
C ARG A 13 6.66 4.20 -11.77
N ALA A 14 7.36 3.88 -10.67
CA ALA A 14 7.34 2.54 -10.09
C ALA A 14 6.63 2.45 -8.73
N GLY A 15 6.72 3.50 -7.91
CA GLY A 15 6.30 3.52 -6.52
C GLY A 15 4.79 3.46 -6.35
N VAL A 16 4.34 2.76 -5.32
CA VAL A 16 2.93 2.60 -4.95
C VAL A 16 2.81 2.79 -3.45
N VAL A 17 1.94 3.71 -3.04
CA VAL A 17 1.52 3.79 -1.63
C VAL A 17 0.30 2.90 -1.44
N ALA A 18 0.37 1.98 -0.48
CA ALA A 18 -0.75 1.20 0.02
C ALA A 18 -0.99 1.52 1.49
N PHE A 19 -2.10 1.04 2.05
CA PHE A 19 -2.45 1.31 3.45
C PHE A 19 -2.31 0.07 4.32
N ARG A 20 -1.86 0.28 5.56
CA ARG A 20 -1.70 -0.77 6.57
C ARG A 20 -3.04 -1.47 6.83
N GLY A 21 -3.00 -2.79 6.92
CA GLY A 21 -4.17 -3.65 7.08
C GLY A 21 -4.82 -4.05 5.75
N GLY A 22 -4.41 -3.49 4.61
CA GLY A 22 -5.05 -3.79 3.32
C GLY A 22 -4.73 -5.19 2.78
N TYR A 23 -5.65 -5.76 1.99
CA TYR A 23 -5.47 -7.01 1.26
C TYR A 23 -5.74 -6.81 -0.24
N HIS A 24 -4.73 -7.10 -1.06
CA HIS A 24 -4.81 -6.88 -2.50
C HIS A 24 -4.58 -8.15 -3.31
N GLY A 25 -4.31 -9.28 -2.66
CA GLY A 25 -4.08 -10.59 -3.28
C GLY A 25 -2.77 -11.25 -2.84
N ARG A 26 -2.47 -12.38 -3.50
CA ARG A 26 -1.36 -13.30 -3.18
C ARG A 26 -0.38 -13.52 -4.34
N THR A 27 -0.53 -12.82 -5.47
CA THR A 27 0.53 -12.79 -6.50
C THR A 27 1.69 -11.94 -6.01
N ALA A 28 2.91 -12.11 -6.52
CA ALA A 28 4.08 -11.36 -6.03
C ALA A 28 3.85 -9.84 -5.99
N GLY A 29 3.26 -9.24 -7.03
CA GLY A 29 2.99 -7.79 -7.07
C GLY A 29 1.83 -7.33 -6.19
N THR A 30 0.78 -8.14 -6.01
CA THR A 30 -0.30 -7.80 -5.07
C THR A 30 0.09 -8.05 -3.63
N LEU A 31 0.83 -9.12 -3.37
CA LEU A 31 1.36 -9.44 -2.05
C LEU A 31 2.36 -8.38 -1.59
N ALA A 32 3.12 -7.77 -2.52
CA ALA A 32 4.00 -6.63 -2.28
C ALA A 32 3.27 -5.39 -1.71
N ILE A 33 1.95 -5.30 -1.82
CA ILE A 33 1.15 -4.22 -1.22
C ILE A 33 0.10 -4.70 -0.19
N THR A 34 -0.07 -6.00 0.01
CA THR A 34 -0.92 -6.58 1.06
C THR A 34 -0.25 -6.47 2.44
N THR A 35 -0.95 -5.98 3.46
CA THR A 35 -0.46 -5.91 4.86
C THR A 35 -1.49 -6.37 5.91
N SER A 36 -2.60 -6.97 5.49
CA SER A 36 -3.68 -7.45 6.36
C SER A 36 -3.29 -8.53 7.37
N GLY A 37 -2.20 -9.28 7.13
CA GLY A 37 -1.76 -10.31 8.08
C GLY A 37 -0.47 -11.00 7.70
N ILE A 38 0.30 -11.41 8.72
CA ILE A 38 1.58 -12.10 8.52
C ILE A 38 1.41 -13.46 7.82
N GLY A 39 0.26 -14.12 7.96
CA GLY A 39 -0.01 -15.39 7.27
C GLY A 39 -0.05 -15.27 5.73
N TYR A 40 -0.21 -14.06 5.20
CA TYR A 40 -0.17 -13.82 3.75
C TYR A 40 1.25 -13.57 3.25
N ARG A 41 2.06 -12.80 3.99
CA ARG A 41 3.42 -12.37 3.60
C ARG A 41 4.54 -13.24 4.14
N GLY A 42 4.34 -13.89 5.28
CA GLY A 42 5.37 -14.60 6.01
C GLY A 42 5.74 -15.93 5.36
N GLY A 43 6.88 -16.48 5.79
CA GLY A 43 7.37 -17.78 5.33
C GLY A 43 7.92 -17.75 3.91
N ASN A 44 7.13 -18.23 2.95
CA ASN A 44 7.60 -18.63 1.62
C ASN A 44 7.41 -17.57 0.52
N ALA A 45 6.95 -16.37 0.85
CA ALA A 45 6.69 -15.31 -0.14
C ALA A 45 7.97 -14.83 -0.86
N GLY A 46 9.15 -15.06 -0.25
CA GLY A 46 10.43 -14.59 -0.76
C GLY A 46 10.52 -13.06 -0.82
N PRO A 47 11.57 -12.52 -1.45
CA PRO A 47 11.68 -11.09 -1.71
C PRO A 47 10.53 -10.64 -2.62
N LEU A 48 9.73 -9.70 -2.12
CA LEU A 48 8.63 -9.13 -2.89
C LEU A 48 9.14 -7.99 -3.80
N PRO A 49 8.46 -7.72 -4.92
CA PRO A 49 8.74 -6.57 -5.78
C PRO A 49 8.89 -5.28 -4.97
N TYR A 50 9.92 -4.49 -5.29
CA TYR A 50 10.18 -3.21 -4.64
C TYR A 50 9.16 -2.13 -5.02
N GLY A 51 9.21 -1.01 -4.30
CA GLY A 51 8.41 0.18 -4.59
C GLY A 51 7.03 0.18 -3.95
N ALA A 52 6.83 -0.58 -2.87
CA ALA A 52 5.66 -0.49 -2.02
C ALA A 52 5.98 0.31 -0.75
N PHE A 53 5.17 1.32 -0.48
CA PHE A 53 5.24 2.18 0.71
C PHE A 53 3.92 2.10 1.46
N PHE A 54 3.94 2.23 2.78
CA PHE A 54 2.77 1.97 3.63
C PHE A 54 2.38 3.15 4.51
N ALA A 55 1.22 3.74 4.22
CA ALA A 55 0.57 4.73 5.07
C ALA A 55 -0.36 4.05 6.10
N PRO A 56 -0.61 4.65 7.27
CA PRO A 56 -1.62 4.16 8.21
C PRO A 56 -3.04 4.36 7.67
N TYR A 57 -3.96 3.45 8.00
CA TYR A 57 -5.36 3.53 7.61
C TYR A 57 -6.20 4.19 8.72
N PRO A 58 -7.09 5.15 8.41
CA PRO A 58 -7.97 5.75 9.43
C PRO A 58 -8.84 4.70 10.12
N GLY A 59 -8.88 4.70 11.46
CA GLY A 59 -9.57 3.66 12.23
C GLY A 59 -8.73 2.42 12.53
N LEU A 60 -7.52 2.31 11.95
CA LEU A 60 -6.53 1.28 12.26
C LEU A 60 -5.20 1.92 12.64
N GLY A 61 -5.18 2.53 13.83
CA GLY A 61 -3.99 3.16 14.41
C GLY A 61 -3.93 4.68 14.31
N GLY A 62 -5.01 5.36 13.95
CA GLY A 62 -5.13 6.82 14.03
C GLY A 62 -6.42 7.34 13.38
N ASP A 63 -6.70 8.63 13.59
CA ASP A 63 -7.78 9.32 12.89
C ASP A 63 -7.34 9.81 11.50
N LYS A 64 -8.26 10.45 10.77
CA LYS A 64 -7.96 10.96 9.42
C LYS A 64 -6.87 12.04 9.41
N ALA A 65 -6.76 12.86 10.46
CA ALA A 65 -5.78 13.93 10.53
C ALA A 65 -4.38 13.36 10.69
N TYR A 66 -4.21 12.41 11.63
CA TYR A 66 -2.98 11.67 11.81
C TYR A 66 -2.57 10.92 10.53
N CYS A 67 -3.49 10.19 9.90
CA CYS A 67 -3.16 9.45 8.69
C CYS A 67 -2.73 10.36 7.53
N ARG A 68 -3.32 11.56 7.43
CA ARG A 68 -2.91 12.55 6.44
C ARG A 68 -1.50 13.07 6.71
N GLU A 69 -1.18 13.40 7.96
CA GLU A 69 0.17 13.84 8.34
C GLU A 69 1.22 12.75 8.02
N GLN A 70 0.91 11.49 8.34
CA GLN A 70 1.82 10.38 8.06
C GLN A 70 2.02 10.14 6.56
N LEU A 71 0.97 10.33 5.74
CA LEU A 71 1.10 10.27 4.28
C LEU A 71 2.01 11.40 3.76
N ASP A 72 1.87 12.62 4.29
CA ASP A 72 2.71 13.75 3.91
C ASP A 72 4.19 13.52 4.31
N LEU A 73 4.45 12.90 5.47
CA LEU A 73 5.79 12.52 5.90
C LEU A 73 6.37 11.42 5.01
N LEU A 74 5.58 10.41 4.65
CA LEU A 74 5.98 9.32 3.78
C LEU A 74 6.53 9.83 2.44
N VAL A 75 5.82 10.78 1.81
CA VAL A 75 6.26 11.34 0.51
C VAL A 75 7.41 12.36 0.63
N LYS A 76 7.77 12.77 1.86
CA LYS A 76 8.93 13.62 2.13
C LYS A 76 10.17 12.82 2.50
N GLN A 77 9.99 11.64 3.08
CA GLN A 77 11.08 10.90 3.74
C GLN A 77 11.39 9.54 3.10
N GLN A 78 10.43 8.92 2.40
CA GLN A 78 10.59 7.55 1.90
C GLN A 78 10.52 7.46 0.38
N VAL A 79 9.73 8.32 -0.28
CA VAL A 79 9.55 8.27 -1.74
C VAL A 79 9.20 9.64 -2.29
N ALA A 80 9.85 10.05 -3.37
CA ALA A 80 9.51 11.31 -4.02
C ALA A 80 8.16 11.20 -4.76
N PRO A 81 7.30 12.24 -4.76
CA PRO A 81 6.07 12.23 -5.55
C PRO A 81 6.29 11.96 -7.05
N SER A 82 7.45 12.34 -7.58
CA SER A 82 7.87 12.06 -8.97
C SER A 82 8.13 10.59 -9.26
N GLU A 83 8.25 9.75 -8.24
CA GLU A 83 8.48 8.30 -8.34
C GLU A 83 7.21 7.48 -8.03
N LEU A 84 6.13 8.13 -7.62
CA LEU A 84 4.85 7.49 -7.30
C LEU A 84 3.96 7.36 -8.54
N ALA A 85 3.66 6.11 -8.89
CA ALA A 85 2.69 5.74 -9.92
C ALA A 85 1.26 5.75 -9.39
N ALA A 86 1.05 5.31 -8.15
CA ALA A 86 -0.30 5.17 -7.60
C ALA A 86 -0.34 5.28 -6.06
N VAL A 87 -1.53 5.64 -5.58
CA VAL A 87 -1.99 5.39 -4.22
C VAL A 87 -3.16 4.41 -4.33
N ILE A 88 -3.12 3.30 -3.62
CA ILE A 88 -4.18 2.27 -3.63
C ILE A 88 -4.75 2.11 -2.23
N LEU A 89 -6.07 2.18 -2.09
CA LEU A 89 -6.77 2.05 -0.82
C LEU A 89 -8.07 1.25 -0.98
N GLU A 90 -8.49 0.62 0.11
CA GLU A 90 -9.82 0.03 0.24
C GLU A 90 -10.76 1.08 0.85
N PRO A 91 -11.91 1.41 0.22
CA PRO A 91 -12.86 2.36 0.79
C PRO A 91 -13.40 1.92 2.15
N VAL A 92 -13.53 0.61 2.34
CA VAL A 92 -13.78 -0.08 3.61
C VAL A 92 -12.77 -1.19 3.67
N LEU A 93 -11.94 -1.23 4.71
CA LEU A 93 -10.89 -2.22 4.88
C LEU A 93 -11.51 -3.60 5.09
N GLY A 94 -11.24 -4.58 4.22
CA GLY A 94 -11.80 -5.92 4.36
C GLY A 94 -11.06 -6.75 5.40
N GLU A 95 -10.08 -7.54 4.93
CA GLU A 95 -9.29 -8.47 5.73
C GLU A 95 -8.55 -7.83 6.92
N GLY A 96 -8.31 -6.53 6.85
CA GLY A 96 -7.66 -5.77 7.93
C GLY A 96 -8.55 -5.49 9.14
N GLY A 97 -9.84 -5.87 9.10
CA GLY A 97 -10.72 -5.76 10.26
C GLY A 97 -12.06 -5.07 10.00
N PHE A 98 -12.56 -5.04 8.75
CA PHE A 98 -13.89 -4.51 8.41
C PHE A 98 -14.08 -3.04 8.85
N VAL A 99 -13.06 -2.21 8.63
CA VAL A 99 -13.01 -0.79 9.06
C VAL A 99 -13.63 0.12 7.98
N PRO A 100 -14.72 0.86 8.27
CA PRO A 100 -15.36 1.78 7.32
C PRO A 100 -14.60 3.08 7.05
#